data_AF-A0A7W9CQ77-F1
#
_entry.id   AF-A0A7W9CQ77-F1
#
_cell.length_a   1.000
_cell.length_b   1.000
_cell.length_c   1.000
_cell.angle_alpha   90.00
_cell.angle_beta   90.00
_cell.angle_gamma   90.00
#
_symmetry.space_group_name_H-M   'P 1'
#
loop_
_entity.id
_entity.type
_entity.pdbx_description
1 polymer ?
#
loop_
_entity_poly.entity_id
_entity_poly.type
_entity_poly.pdbx_seq_one_letter_code
_entity_poly.pdbx_strand_id
1 'polypeptide(L)'
;MTTEPATGPRPDTDFDPHATSLEGTADPAVLQELFEIRGSIDNFDATLVYLLAERFKCTQRVGRLKAEHRLPPSDPGREAAQIDRLRRLAEDADLDPAFAEKFLNFIVSEVIQHHRAIADQQD
;
A
#
# COMPACT_ATOMS: atom_id res chain seq x y z
N MET A 1 6.80 37.64 6.41
CA MET A 1 6.40 36.42 7.16
C MET A 1 4.95 36.15 6.79
N THR A 2 4.73 35.43 5.70
CA THR A 2 3.40 35.08 5.18
C THR A 2 3.27 33.57 5.30
N THR A 3 2.37 33.15 6.16
CA THR A 3 2.04 31.76 6.47
C THR A 3 1.38 31.11 5.25
N GLU A 4 1.94 30.00 4.76
CA GLU A 4 1.26 29.15 3.77
C GLU A 4 0.05 28.46 4.41
N PRO A 5 -1.09 28.33 3.71
CA PRO A 5 -2.21 27.57 4.23
C PRO A 5 -1.89 26.08 4.14
N ALA A 6 -2.12 25.37 5.24
CA ALA A 6 -2.03 23.92 5.29
C ALA A 6 -2.95 23.31 4.22
N THR A 7 -2.36 22.66 3.21
CA THR A 7 -3.05 21.84 2.22
C THR A 7 -3.53 20.56 2.91
N GLY A 8 -4.72 20.62 3.50
CA GLY A 8 -5.50 19.41 3.77
C GLY A 8 -5.76 18.64 2.46
N PRO A 9 -6.00 17.33 2.52
CA PRO A 9 -6.32 16.56 1.33
C PRO A 9 -7.57 17.18 0.68
N ARG A 10 -7.45 17.53 -0.60
CA ARG A 10 -8.61 17.97 -1.39
C ARG A 10 -9.57 16.79 -1.49
N PRO A 11 -10.90 16.99 -1.40
CA PRO A 11 -11.85 15.93 -1.71
C PRO A 11 -11.57 15.46 -3.14
N ASP A 12 -11.58 14.15 -3.34
CA ASP A 12 -11.40 13.55 -4.66
C ASP A 12 -12.69 13.78 -5.46
N THR A 13 -12.77 14.93 -6.14
CA THR A 13 -14.02 15.40 -6.77
C THR A 13 -14.42 14.62 -8.02
N ASP A 14 -13.63 13.63 -8.44
CA ASP A 14 -13.83 12.83 -9.65
C ASP A 14 -14.29 11.39 -9.35
N PHE A 15 -14.28 10.97 -8.07
CA PHE A 15 -14.72 9.63 -7.68
C PHE A 15 -16.24 9.59 -7.44
N ASP A 16 -16.94 8.74 -8.19
CA ASP A 16 -18.35 8.44 -7.97
C ASP A 16 -18.50 7.15 -7.14
N PRO A 17 -18.88 7.24 -5.84
CA PRO A 17 -19.05 6.07 -4.97
C PRO A 17 -20.24 5.18 -5.35
N HIS A 18 -21.11 5.65 -6.26
CA HIS A 18 -22.28 4.91 -6.74
C HIS A 18 -22.09 4.36 -8.16
N ALA A 19 -20.89 4.46 -8.74
CA ALA A 19 -20.60 3.94 -10.06
C ALA A 19 -20.93 2.42 -10.14
N THR A 20 -21.87 2.06 -11.00
CA THR A 20 -22.26 0.66 -11.20
C THR A 20 -22.82 0.41 -12.59
N SER A 21 -22.53 -0.76 -13.15
CA SER A 21 -23.16 -1.26 -14.39
C SER A 21 -24.37 -2.17 -14.12
N LEU A 22 -24.79 -2.27 -12.86
CA LEU A 22 -25.87 -3.17 -12.43
C LEU A 22 -27.25 -2.49 -12.39
N GLU A 23 -27.36 -1.23 -12.83
CA GLU A 23 -28.64 -0.53 -12.87
C GLU A 23 -29.68 -1.30 -13.69
N GLY A 24 -30.89 -1.45 -13.15
CA GLY A 24 -31.97 -2.22 -13.79
C GLY A 24 -31.82 -3.74 -13.75
N THR A 25 -30.73 -4.29 -13.19
CA THR A 25 -30.51 -5.74 -13.06
C THR A 25 -30.73 -6.28 -11.65
N ALA A 26 -30.70 -5.41 -10.64
CA ALA A 26 -30.89 -5.74 -9.24
C ALA A 26 -31.97 -4.86 -8.59
N ASP A 27 -32.53 -5.35 -7.49
CA ASP A 27 -33.47 -4.59 -6.67
C ASP A 27 -32.78 -3.32 -6.13
N PRO A 28 -33.41 -2.13 -6.20
CA PRO A 28 -32.88 -0.90 -5.62
C PRO A 28 -32.40 -1.02 -4.17
N ALA A 29 -33.07 -1.83 -3.34
CA ALA A 29 -32.64 -2.03 -1.95
C ALA A 29 -31.30 -2.79 -1.85
N VAL A 30 -31.07 -3.76 -2.74
CA VAL A 30 -29.81 -4.51 -2.81
C VAL A 30 -28.67 -3.61 -3.32
N LEU A 31 -28.96 -2.75 -4.30
CA LEU A 31 -27.97 -1.78 -4.80
C LEU A 31 -27.56 -0.79 -3.70
N GLN A 32 -28.50 -0.34 -2.87
CA GLN A 32 -28.21 0.54 -1.75
C GLN A 32 -27.27 -0.10 -0.72
N GLU A 33 -27.55 -1.33 -0.29
CA GLU A 33 -26.69 -2.07 0.64
C GLU A 33 -25.29 -2.32 0.03
N LEU A 34 -25.23 -2.64 -1.26
CA LEU A 34 -23.97 -2.82 -1.98
C LEU A 34 -23.12 -1.54 -1.97
N PHE A 35 -23.73 -0.37 -2.17
CA PHE A 35 -23.02 0.90 -2.13
C PHE A 35 -22.49 1.23 -0.72
N GLU A 36 -23.23 0.91 0.32
CA GLU A 36 -22.79 1.13 1.71
C GLU A 36 -21.56 0.27 2.06
N ILE A 37 -21.57 -1.00 1.64
CA ILE A 37 -20.42 -1.90 1.79
C ILE A 37 -19.22 -1.38 0.99
N ARG A 38 -19.44 -0.96 -0.26
CA ARG A 38 -18.36 -0.42 -1.11
C ARG A 38 -17.77 0.86 -0.56
N GLY A 39 -18.56 1.77 0.00
CA GLY A 39 -18.03 2.95 0.67
C GLY A 39 -17.11 2.59 1.84
N SER A 40 -17.35 1.48 2.53
CA SER A 40 -16.41 0.97 3.55
C SER A 40 -15.11 0.43 2.93
N ILE A 41 -15.21 -0.29 1.80
CA ILE A 41 -14.05 -0.77 1.03
C ILE A 41 -13.20 0.41 0.56
N ASP A 42 -13.81 1.44 -0.01
CA ASP A 42 -13.09 2.64 -0.50
C ASP A 42 -12.30 3.32 0.62
N ASN A 43 -12.86 3.37 1.84
CA ASN A 43 -12.16 3.90 3.01
C ASN A 43 -10.95 3.04 3.43
N PHE A 44 -11.08 1.71 3.36
CA PHE A 44 -9.95 0.81 3.62
C PHE A 44 -8.86 0.98 2.56
N ASP A 45 -9.23 1.08 1.29
CA ASP A 45 -8.30 1.25 0.18
C ASP A 45 -7.54 2.58 0.29
N ALA A 46 -8.23 3.67 0.61
CA ALA A 46 -7.58 4.96 0.89
C ALA A 46 -6.55 4.83 2.03
N THR A 47 -6.92 4.14 3.12
CA THR A 47 -6.01 3.90 4.25
C THR A 47 -4.80 3.06 3.84
N LEU A 48 -5.00 2.01 3.06
CA LEU A 48 -3.92 1.16 2.53
C LEU A 48 -2.93 1.98 1.70
N VAL A 49 -3.42 2.87 0.83
CA VAL A 49 -2.56 3.73 0.01
C VAL A 49 -1.71 4.66 0.87
N TYR A 50 -2.30 5.34 1.86
CA TYR A 50 -1.54 6.23 2.75
C TYR A 50 -0.53 5.46 3.60
N LEU A 51 -0.88 4.28 4.11
CA LEU A 51 0.04 3.42 4.85
C LEU A 51 1.22 2.95 3.99
N LEU A 52 0.95 2.56 2.74
CA LEU A 52 1.99 2.20 1.80
C LEU A 52 2.92 3.38 1.51
N ALA A 53 2.39 4.60 1.32
CA ALA A 53 3.20 5.80 1.11
C ALA A 53 4.19 6.04 2.27
N GLU A 54 3.73 5.92 3.52
CA GLU A 54 4.60 6.01 4.70
C GLU A 54 5.63 4.87 4.76
N ARG A 55 5.20 3.63 4.47
CA ARG A 55 6.12 2.49 4.39
C ARG A 55 7.22 2.72 3.36
N PHE A 56 6.89 3.26 2.19
CA PHE A 56 7.86 3.55 1.13
C PHE A 56 8.84 4.66 1.52
N LYS A 57 8.41 5.70 2.26
CA LYS A 57 9.32 6.71 2.83
C LYS A 57 10.36 6.06 3.74
N CYS A 58 9.94 5.13 4.61
CA CYS A 58 10.87 4.37 5.45
C CYS A 58 11.86 3.54 4.60
N THR A 59 11.38 2.84 3.58
CA THR A 59 12.27 2.02 2.74
C THR A 59 13.22 2.86 1.90
N GLN A 60 12.83 4.05 1.44
CA GLN A 60 13.75 4.99 0.78
C GLN A 60 14.88 5.42 1.72
N ARG A 61 14.56 5.72 2.99
CA ARG A 61 15.58 6.03 4.01
C ARG A 61 16.53 4.85 4.23
N VAL A 62 16.02 3.62 4.28
CA VAL A 62 16.85 2.40 4.34
C VAL A 62 17.74 2.29 3.09
N GLY A 63 17.21 2.58 1.91
CA GLY A 63 17.95 2.55 0.65
C GLY A 63 19.12 3.54 0.64
N ARG A 64 18.88 4.79 1.04
CA ARG A 64 19.92 5.82 1.18
C ARG A 64 21.00 5.40 2.18
N LEU A 65 20.59 4.92 3.35
CA LEU A 65 21.51 4.43 4.38
C LEU A 65 22.37 3.27 3.85
N LYS A 66 21.76 2.32 3.13
CA LYS A 66 22.50 1.20 2.53
C LYS A 66 23.50 1.70 1.49
N ALA A 67 23.09 2.61 0.62
CA ALA A 67 23.94 3.15 -0.43
C ALA A 67 25.14 3.95 0.15
N GLU A 68 24.90 4.82 1.14
CA GLU A 68 25.95 5.57 1.87
C GLU A 68 27.03 4.65 2.48
N HIS A 69 26.64 3.45 2.90
CA HIS A 69 27.52 2.46 3.52
C HIS A 69 27.93 1.31 2.57
N ARG A 70 27.61 1.40 1.27
CA ARG A 70 27.91 0.37 0.25
C ARG A 70 27.37 -1.02 0.62
N LEU A 71 26.22 -1.06 1.28
CA LEU A 71 25.52 -2.29 1.66
C LEU A 71 24.62 -2.78 0.51
N PRO A 72 24.43 -4.10 0.36
CA PRO A 72 23.60 -4.65 -0.70
C PRO A 72 22.12 -4.26 -0.53
N PRO A 73 21.39 -4.01 -1.64
CA PRO A 73 19.98 -3.64 -1.59
C PRO A 73 19.10 -4.78 -1.04
N SER A 74 19.40 -6.03 -1.39
CA SER A 74 18.71 -7.22 -0.85
C SER A 74 19.35 -7.71 0.46
N ASP A 75 18.51 -8.28 1.32
CA ASP A 75 18.91 -8.97 2.55
C ASP A 75 18.02 -10.22 2.70
N PRO A 76 18.46 -11.37 2.17
CA PRO A 76 17.65 -12.59 2.13
C PRO A 76 17.20 -13.07 3.51
N GLY A 77 18.02 -12.86 4.55
CA GLY A 77 17.68 -13.23 5.91
C GLY A 77 16.53 -12.37 6.46
N ARG A 78 16.58 -11.06 6.19
CA ARG A 78 15.49 -10.15 6.54
C ARG A 78 14.21 -10.44 5.76
N GLU A 79 14.32 -10.75 4.47
CA GLU A 79 13.19 -11.07 3.59
C GLU A 79 12.45 -12.32 4.07
N ALA A 80 13.18 -13.42 4.35
CA ALA A 80 12.60 -14.65 4.90
C ALA A 80 11.86 -14.41 6.23
N ALA A 81 12.48 -13.66 7.16
CA ALA A 81 11.86 -13.34 8.44
C ALA A 81 10.59 -12.48 8.32
N GLN A 82 10.50 -11.62 7.28
CA GLN A 82 9.30 -10.84 7.02
C GLN A 82 8.16 -11.73 6.49
N ILE A 83 8.47 -12.67 5.58
CA ILE A 83 7.50 -13.62 5.04
C ILE A 83 6.92 -14.47 6.19
N ASP A 84 7.76 -15.08 7.02
CA ASP A 84 7.31 -15.92 8.13
C ASP A 84 6.41 -15.16 9.11
N ARG A 85 6.78 -13.91 9.43
CA ARG A 85 5.97 -13.08 10.32
C ARG A 85 4.62 -12.72 9.68
N LEU A 86 4.60 -12.41 8.38
CA LEU A 86 3.37 -11.99 7.72
C LEU A 86 2.40 -13.15 7.52
N ARG A 87 2.90 -14.36 7.24
CA ARG A 87 2.07 -15.58 7.18
C ARG A 87 1.31 -15.80 8.49
N ARG A 88 1.99 -15.68 9.63
CA ARG A 88 1.34 -15.78 10.96
C ARG A 88 0.29 -14.69 11.18
N LEU A 89 0.59 -13.44 10.82
CA LEU A 89 -0.38 -12.35 10.94
C LEU A 89 -1.59 -12.54 10.03
N ALA A 90 -1.41 -13.15 8.86
CA ALA A 90 -2.50 -13.47 7.96
C ALA A 90 -3.42 -14.55 8.58
N GLU A 91 -2.83 -15.61 9.14
CA GLU A 91 -3.56 -16.64 9.88
C GLU A 91 -4.35 -16.04 11.05
N ASP A 92 -3.73 -15.17 11.86
CA ASP A 92 -4.37 -14.49 12.99
C ASP A 92 -5.52 -13.55 12.58
N ALA A 93 -5.52 -13.08 11.33
CA ALA A 93 -6.49 -12.14 10.78
C ALA A 93 -7.52 -12.79 9.83
N ASP A 94 -7.58 -14.12 9.79
CA ASP A 94 -8.41 -14.90 8.85
C ASP A 94 -8.20 -14.53 7.37
N LEU A 95 -6.97 -14.13 7.02
CA LEU A 95 -6.52 -13.84 5.66
C LEU A 95 -5.70 -15.02 5.11
N ASP A 96 -5.90 -15.37 3.83
CA ASP A 96 -5.10 -16.42 3.18
C ASP A 96 -3.58 -16.11 3.25
N PRO A 97 -2.77 -16.94 3.92
CA PRO A 97 -1.34 -16.71 4.04
C PRO A 97 -0.62 -16.70 2.70
N ALA A 98 -1.10 -17.44 1.70
CA ALA A 98 -0.52 -17.44 0.36
C ALA A 98 -0.78 -16.11 -0.36
N PHE A 99 -1.95 -15.50 -0.16
CA PHE A 99 -2.23 -14.15 -0.65
C PHE A 99 -1.34 -13.11 0.03
N ALA A 100 -1.22 -13.16 1.36
CA ALA A 100 -0.37 -12.23 2.11
C ALA A 100 1.11 -12.30 1.67
N GLU A 101 1.62 -13.51 1.43
CA GLU A 101 2.96 -13.72 0.91
C GLU A 101 3.15 -13.13 -0.50
N LYS A 102 2.21 -13.37 -1.42
CA LYS A 102 2.24 -12.77 -2.77
C LYS A 102 2.28 -11.24 -2.71
N PHE A 103 1.43 -10.65 -1.88
CA PHE A 103 1.39 -9.20 -1.69
C PHE A 103 2.73 -8.66 -1.14
N LEU A 104 3.31 -9.33 -0.15
CA LEU A 104 4.62 -8.92 0.39
C LEU A 104 5.73 -9.04 -0.64
N ASN A 105 5.77 -10.14 -1.40
CA ASN A 105 6.78 -10.36 -2.44
C ASN A 105 6.72 -9.26 -3.50
N PHE A 106 5.51 -8.82 -3.88
CA PHE A 106 5.33 -7.66 -4.75
C PHE A 106 5.94 -6.39 -4.13
N ILE A 107 5.57 -6.05 -2.90
CA ILE A 107 6.08 -4.85 -2.22
C ILE A 107 7.62 -4.88 -2.02
N VAL A 108 8.19 -6.03 -1.66
CA VAL A 108 9.65 -6.20 -1.48
C VAL A 108 10.37 -6.01 -2.81
N SER A 109 9.83 -6.55 -3.90
CA SER A 109 10.39 -6.39 -5.24
C SER A 109 10.50 -4.92 -5.65
N GLU A 110 9.44 -4.13 -5.43
CA GLU A 110 9.44 -2.68 -5.67
C GLU A 110 10.47 -1.94 -4.80
N VAL A 111 10.61 -2.32 -3.53
CA VAL A 111 11.61 -1.73 -2.63
C VAL A 111 13.03 -1.99 -3.11
N ILE A 112 13.34 -3.22 -3.55
CA ILE A 112 14.68 -3.58 -4.05
C ILE A 112 15.01 -2.77 -5.32
N GLN A 113 14.04 -2.60 -6.22
CA GLN A 113 14.22 -1.75 -7.40
C GLN A 113 14.54 -0.30 -7.02
N HIS A 114 13.81 0.27 -6.06
CA HIS A 114 14.10 1.61 -5.55
C HIS A 114 15.48 1.73 -4.90
N HIS A 115 15.94 0.71 -4.16
CA HIS A 115 17.27 0.73 -3.56
C HIS A 115 18.38 0.72 -4.61
N ARG A 116 18.21 -0.06 -5.68
CA ARG A 116 19.15 -0.05 -6.82
C ARG A 116 19.21 1.34 -7.46
N ALA A 117 18.05 1.93 -7.76
CA ALA A 117 18.00 3.28 -8.35
C ALA A 117 18.64 4.35 -7.45
N ILE A 118 18.51 4.25 -6.12
CA ILE A 118 19.16 5.18 -5.19
C ILE A 118 20.68 5.00 -5.20
N ALA A 119 21.17 3.75 -5.24
CA ALA A 119 22.61 3.48 -5.32
C ALA A 119 23.22 4.03 -6.62
N ASP A 120 22.55 3.80 -7.76
CA ASP A 120 23.00 4.28 -9.08
C ASP A 120 23.05 5.81 -9.19
N GLN A 121 22.26 6.54 -8.38
CA GLN A 121 22.26 8.01 -8.34
C GLN A 121 23.36 8.61 -7.45
N GLN A 122 24.05 7.80 -6.65
CA GLN A 122 25.13 8.24 -5.75
C GLN A 122 26.54 8.05 -6.35
N ASP A 123 26.64 7.35 -7.48
CA ASP A 123 27.87 7.21 -8.29
C ASP A 123 28.01 8.35 -9.33
#